data_AF-A0A7V6CEL9-F1
#
_entry.id   AF-A0A7V6CEL9-F1
#
_cell.length_a   1.000
_cell.length_b   1.000
_cell.length_c   1.000
_cell.angle_alpha   90.00
_cell.angle_beta   90.00
_cell.angle_gamma   90.00
#
_symmetry.space_group_name_H-M   'P 1'
#
loop_
_entity.id
_entity.type
_entity.pdbx_description
1 polymer ?
#
loop_
_entity_poly.entity_id
_entity_poly.type
_entity_poly.pdbx_seq_one_letter_code
_entity_poly.pdbx_strand_id
1 'polypeptide(L)'
;MPIRDEVLREAEVIKYEGGEIPEVFFWNSYFYLTEPPPKGLGLNLTKEEILTLKKAVIERYLEIIKRDLTPENTNKSFYRGIKRAIVNLKRLKKFAEKENLEADFKLSLEKIKNWFKIFKTQKPDFQQEKLKELEKLLRSLS
;
A
#
# COMPACT_ATOMS: atom_id res chain seq x y z
N MET A 1 -14.19 20.03 8.12
CA MET A 1 -14.77 19.41 9.34
C MET A 1 -13.77 18.37 9.81
N PRO A 2 -13.64 18.06 11.11
CA PRO A 2 -12.77 16.98 11.54
C PRO A 2 -13.25 15.65 10.93
N ILE A 3 -12.31 14.75 10.61
CA ILE A 3 -12.61 13.39 10.17
C ILE A 3 -13.29 12.65 11.32
N ARG A 4 -14.41 11.97 11.05
CA ARG A 4 -15.14 11.18 12.06
C ARG A 4 -14.31 10.01 12.57
N ASP A 5 -14.49 9.66 13.84
CA ASP A 5 -13.76 8.56 14.48
C ASP A 5 -14.07 7.21 13.83
N GLU A 6 -15.28 7.00 13.32
CA GLU A 6 -15.65 5.80 12.55
C GLU A 6 -14.73 5.62 11.33
N VAL A 7 -14.45 6.72 10.62
CA VAL A 7 -13.61 6.70 9.42
C VAL A 7 -12.15 6.46 9.80
N LEU A 8 -11.68 7.03 10.91
CA LEU A 8 -10.33 6.79 11.41
C LEU A 8 -10.13 5.33 11.82
N ARG A 9 -11.09 4.71 12.51
CA ARG A 9 -11.06 3.29 12.86
C ARG A 9 -10.99 2.41 11.63
N GLU A 10 -11.82 2.67 10.62
CA GLU A 10 -11.77 1.92 9.37
C GLU A 10 -10.46 2.14 8.59
N ALA A 11 -9.88 3.33 8.63
CA ALA A 11 -8.56 3.58 8.07
C ALA A 11 -7.47 2.73 8.76
N GLU A 12 -7.54 2.56 10.09
CA GLU A 12 -6.64 1.66 10.83
C GLU A 12 -6.84 0.20 10.43
N VAL A 13 -8.09 -0.25 10.24
CA VAL A 13 -8.40 -1.60 9.74
C VAL A 13 -7.76 -1.83 8.37
N ILE A 14 -7.91 -0.90 7.43
CA ILE A 14 -7.27 -0.99 6.11
C ILE A 14 -5.74 -1.08 6.25
N LYS A 15 -5.16 -0.26 7.13
CA LYS A 15 -3.71 -0.18 7.31
C LYS A 15 -3.13 -1.45 7.92
N TYR A 16 -3.70 -1.92 9.01
CA TYR A 16 -3.09 -2.99 9.81
C TYR A 16 -3.61 -4.38 9.43
N GLU A 17 -4.88 -4.47 9.06
CA GLU A 17 -5.57 -5.73 8.75
C GLU A 17 -5.79 -5.96 7.25
N GLY A 18 -5.49 -4.98 6.40
CA GLY A 18 -5.73 -4.94 4.95
C GLY A 18 -5.14 -6.06 4.08
N GLY A 19 -4.47 -7.05 4.68
CA GLY A 19 -3.93 -8.21 4.00
C GLY A 19 -2.95 -7.84 2.88
N GLU A 20 -3.03 -8.57 1.76
CA GLU A 20 -2.18 -8.43 0.57
C GLU A 20 -2.87 -7.69 -0.59
N ILE A 21 -4.14 -7.28 -0.40
CA ILE A 21 -4.96 -6.56 -1.39
C ILE A 21 -5.77 -5.49 -0.63
N PRO A 22 -5.11 -4.39 -0.21
CA PRO A 22 -5.74 -3.39 0.65
C PRO A 22 -6.91 -2.64 0.01
N GLU A 23 -7.06 -2.65 -1.32
CA GLU A 23 -8.25 -2.06 -1.97
C GLU A 23 -9.54 -2.81 -1.61
N VAL A 24 -9.48 -4.12 -1.37
CA VAL A 24 -10.65 -4.89 -0.94
C VAL A 24 -11.11 -4.40 0.43
N PHE A 25 -10.17 -4.14 1.33
CA PHE A 25 -10.49 -3.59 2.64
C PHE A 25 -11.04 -2.16 2.55
N PHE A 26 -10.51 -1.33 1.65
CA PHE A 26 -11.12 -0.04 1.37
C PHE A 26 -12.60 -0.16 1.00
N TRP A 27 -12.96 -1.06 0.09
CA TRP A 27 -14.36 -1.24 -0.30
C TRP A 27 -15.22 -1.82 0.81
N ASN A 28 -14.69 -2.74 1.61
CA ASN A 28 -15.39 -3.27 2.79
C ASN A 28 -15.68 -2.17 3.81
N SER A 29 -14.67 -1.37 4.14
CA SER A 29 -14.79 -0.23 5.04
C SER A 29 -15.73 0.83 4.50
N TYR A 30 -15.62 1.17 3.22
CA TYR A 30 -16.54 2.11 2.57
C TYR A 30 -17.98 1.60 2.65
N PHE A 31 -18.23 0.33 2.30
CA PHE A 31 -19.56 -0.28 2.40
C PHE A 31 -20.10 -0.25 3.83
N TYR A 32 -19.30 -0.66 4.82
CA TYR A 32 -19.70 -0.62 6.22
C TYR A 32 -20.05 0.79 6.70
N LEU A 33 -19.29 1.80 6.28
CA LEU A 33 -19.55 3.18 6.66
C LEU A 33 -20.81 3.74 5.98
N THR A 34 -21.05 3.44 4.71
CA THR A 34 -22.10 4.11 3.92
C THR A 34 -23.42 3.36 3.86
N GLU A 35 -23.44 2.04 3.96
CA GLU A 35 -24.67 1.27 3.89
C GLU A 35 -25.58 1.54 5.08
N PRO A 36 -26.91 1.60 4.89
CA PRO A 36 -27.83 1.80 6.00
C PRO A 36 -27.79 0.63 6.99
N PRO A 37 -28.15 0.88 8.26
CA PRO A 37 -28.39 -0.19 9.22
C PRO A 37 -29.42 -1.20 8.69
N PRO A 38 -29.27 -2.51 8.97
CA PRO A 38 -28.28 -3.09 9.89
C PRO A 38 -26.93 -3.46 9.25
N LYS A 39 -26.73 -3.20 7.95
CA LYS A 39 -25.52 -3.63 7.22
C LYS A 39 -24.31 -2.71 7.44
N GLY A 40 -24.58 -1.45 7.76
CA GLY A 40 -23.56 -0.42 7.99
C GLY A 40 -24.09 0.72 8.85
N LEU A 41 -23.39 1.85 8.78
CA LEU A 41 -23.65 3.03 9.62
C LEU A 41 -24.51 4.12 8.94
N GLY A 42 -24.78 3.99 7.65
CA GLY A 42 -25.60 4.95 6.88
C GLY A 42 -24.97 6.33 6.76
N LEU A 43 -23.65 6.44 6.84
CA LEU A 43 -22.94 7.71 6.82
C LEU A 43 -22.76 8.24 5.39
N ASN A 44 -23.05 9.52 5.19
CA ASN A 44 -22.61 10.24 4.01
C ASN A 44 -21.18 10.74 4.23
N LEU A 45 -20.20 10.11 3.59
CA LEU A 45 -18.78 10.47 3.73
C LEU A 45 -18.43 11.72 2.93
N THR A 46 -17.64 12.59 3.53
CA THR A 46 -17.03 13.74 2.85
C THR A 46 -15.90 13.28 1.94
N LYS A 47 -15.46 14.15 1.01
CA LYS A 47 -14.29 13.88 0.16
C LYS A 47 -13.02 13.66 0.97
N GLU A 48 -12.84 14.40 2.06
CA GLU A 48 -11.67 14.28 2.95
C GLU A 48 -11.67 12.92 3.67
N GLU A 49 -12.82 12.43 4.10
CA GLU A 49 -12.95 11.11 4.75
C GLU A 49 -12.68 9.96 3.77
N ILE A 50 -13.21 10.05 2.56
CA ILE A 50 -12.91 9.07 1.51
C ILE A 50 -11.41 9.09 1.18
N LEU A 51 -10.79 10.28 1.12
CA LEU A 51 -9.36 10.42 0.90
C LEU A 51 -8.56 9.78 2.04
N THR A 52 -8.98 9.92 3.30
CA THR A 52 -8.34 9.27 4.46
C THR A 52 -8.31 7.74 4.30
N LEU A 53 -9.43 7.12 3.92
CA LEU A 53 -9.48 5.66 3.68
C LEU A 53 -8.57 5.24 2.51
N LYS A 54 -8.53 6.02 1.42
CA LYS A 54 -7.65 5.73 0.28
C LYS A 54 -6.17 5.88 0.63
N LYS A 55 -5.81 6.84 1.48
CA LYS A 55 -4.43 6.99 1.96
C LYS A 55 -4.00 5.81 2.83
N ALA A 56 -4.91 5.23 3.61
CA ALA A 56 -4.64 3.99 4.34
C ALA A 56 -4.28 2.81 3.41
N VAL A 57 -4.89 2.72 2.22
CA VAL A 57 -4.52 1.72 1.19
C VAL A 57 -3.07 1.91 0.74
N ILE A 58 -2.67 3.16 0.46
CA ILE A 58 -1.29 3.50 0.07
C ILE A 58 -0.31 3.12 1.19
N GLU A 59 -0.64 3.46 2.44
CA GLU A 59 0.19 3.11 3.59
C GLU A 59 0.36 1.61 3.73
N ARG A 60 -0.72 0.82 3.57
CA ARG A 60 -0.62 -0.64 3.60
C ARG A 60 0.26 -1.17 2.47
N TYR A 61 0.13 -0.64 1.26
CA TYR A 61 1.02 -1.04 0.18
C TYR A 61 2.49 -0.78 0.50
N LEU A 62 2.79 0.38 1.08
CA LEU A 62 4.14 0.71 1.53
C LEU A 62 4.66 -0.26 2.58
N GLU A 63 3.85 -0.65 3.57
CA GLU A 63 4.24 -1.65 4.58
C GLU A 63 4.57 -3.01 3.96
N ILE A 64 3.74 -3.49 3.02
CA ILE A 64 3.96 -4.77 2.35
C ILE A 64 5.23 -4.72 1.51
N ILE A 65 5.44 -3.65 0.75
CA ILE A 65 6.64 -3.49 -0.09
C ILE A 65 7.88 -3.36 0.79
N LYS A 66 7.82 -2.56 1.86
CA LYS A 66 8.92 -2.41 2.83
C LYS A 66 9.30 -3.75 3.45
N ARG A 67 8.31 -4.56 3.87
CA ARG A 67 8.54 -5.90 4.42
C ARG A 67 9.42 -6.73 3.49
N ASP A 68 9.09 -6.75 2.20
CA ASP A 68 9.78 -7.56 1.19
C ASP A 68 11.08 -6.92 0.67
N LEU A 69 11.32 -5.63 0.96
CA LEU A 69 12.56 -4.89 0.67
C LEU A 69 13.39 -4.58 1.93
N THR A 70 13.15 -5.27 3.04
CA THR A 70 13.97 -5.19 4.25
C THR A 70 14.91 -6.41 4.29
N PRO A 71 16.25 -6.23 4.21
CA PRO A 71 17.22 -7.35 4.15
C PRO A 71 17.11 -8.35 5.29
N GLU A 72 16.81 -7.87 6.50
CA GLU A 72 16.73 -8.66 7.71
C GLU A 72 15.51 -9.59 7.69
N ASN A 73 14.51 -9.29 6.86
CA ASN A 73 13.30 -10.08 6.73
C ASN A 73 13.48 -11.31 5.85
N THR A 74 14.53 -11.43 5.02
CA THR A 74 14.61 -12.54 4.03
C THR A 74 14.57 -13.94 4.65
N ASN A 75 14.90 -14.05 5.93
CA ASN A 75 14.93 -15.32 6.68
C ASN A 75 13.71 -15.50 7.58
N LYS A 76 12.71 -14.60 7.51
CA LYS A 76 11.52 -14.62 8.36
C LYS A 76 10.35 -15.27 7.63
N SER A 77 9.49 -15.97 8.35
CA SER A 77 8.32 -16.69 7.79
C SER A 77 7.30 -15.78 7.09
N PHE A 78 7.24 -14.51 7.47
CA PHE A 78 6.36 -13.52 6.87
C PHE A 78 6.90 -12.90 5.58
N TYR A 79 8.16 -13.14 5.23
CA TYR A 79 8.75 -12.65 3.98
C TYR A 79 8.12 -13.34 2.77
N ARG A 80 7.70 -12.55 1.77
CA ARG A 80 7.02 -13.08 0.58
C ARG A 80 7.83 -12.91 -0.72
N GLY A 81 8.95 -12.20 -0.68
CA GLY A 81 9.90 -12.12 -1.79
C GLY A 81 9.80 -10.86 -2.65
N ILE A 82 10.88 -10.57 -3.39
CA ILE A 82 10.97 -9.43 -4.32
C ILE A 82 9.86 -9.46 -5.38
N LYS A 83 9.47 -10.67 -5.84
CA LYS A 83 8.33 -10.85 -6.75
C LYS A 83 7.04 -10.23 -6.19
N ARG A 84 6.81 -10.36 -4.87
CA ARG A 84 5.63 -9.79 -4.22
C ARG A 84 5.71 -8.27 -4.14
N ALA A 85 6.88 -7.72 -3.82
CA ALA A 85 7.13 -6.28 -3.87
C ALA A 85 6.83 -5.69 -5.27
N ILE A 86 7.27 -6.35 -6.35
CA ILE A 86 7.01 -5.92 -7.73
C ILE A 86 5.51 -5.88 -8.03
N VAL A 87 4.77 -6.94 -7.68
CA VAL A 87 3.32 -7.01 -7.89
C VAL A 87 2.61 -5.89 -7.13
N ASN A 88 2.96 -5.68 -5.87
CA ASN A 88 2.33 -4.65 -5.04
C ASN A 88 2.71 -3.23 -5.47
N LEU A 89 3.92 -2.98 -5.98
CA LEU A 89 4.27 -1.70 -6.59
C LEU A 89 3.41 -1.41 -7.83
N LYS A 90 3.18 -2.40 -8.69
CA LYS A 90 2.30 -2.24 -9.87
C LYS A 90 0.86 -1.96 -9.46
N ARG A 91 0.35 -2.62 -8.42
CA ARG A 91 -1.00 -2.38 -7.90
C ARG A 91 -1.13 -1.00 -7.27
N LEU A 92 -0.16 -0.61 -6.43
CA LEU A 92 -0.09 0.73 -5.83
C LEU A 92 -0.15 1.82 -6.91
N LYS A 93 0.64 1.69 -7.98
CA LYS A 93 0.59 2.61 -9.12
C LYS A 93 -0.82 2.70 -9.72
N LYS A 94 -1.39 1.56 -10.09
CA LYS A 94 -2.72 1.48 -10.72
C LYS A 94 -3.80 2.07 -9.82
N PHE A 95 -3.73 1.80 -8.52
CA PHE A 95 -4.63 2.37 -7.53
C PHE A 95 -4.49 3.89 -7.48
N ALA A 96 -3.27 4.41 -7.38
CA ALA A 96 -3.05 5.84 -7.34
C ALA A 96 -3.52 6.57 -8.61
N GLU A 97 -3.27 6.02 -9.80
CA GLU A 97 -3.77 6.56 -11.07
C GLU A 97 -5.31 6.55 -11.12
N LYS A 98 -5.95 5.46 -10.71
CA LYS A 98 -7.41 5.36 -10.71
C LYS A 98 -8.05 6.35 -9.74
N GLU A 99 -7.41 6.60 -8.61
CA GLU A 99 -7.96 7.39 -7.52
C GLU A 99 -7.49 8.86 -7.51
N ASN A 100 -6.72 9.30 -8.52
CA ASN A 100 -6.12 10.63 -8.64
C ASN A 100 -5.18 10.99 -7.47
N LEU A 101 -4.30 10.05 -7.11
CA LEU A 101 -3.33 10.14 -6.00
C LEU A 101 -1.87 10.09 -6.50
N GLU A 102 -1.60 10.65 -7.67
CA GLU A 102 -0.28 10.62 -8.31
C GLU A 102 0.80 11.30 -7.46
N ALA A 103 0.43 12.35 -6.71
CA ALA A 103 1.33 13.01 -5.79
C ALA A 103 1.76 12.08 -4.64
N ASP A 104 0.79 11.41 -4.00
CA ASP A 104 1.07 10.42 -2.94
C ASP A 104 1.87 9.23 -3.49
N PHE A 105 1.62 8.82 -4.74
CA PHE A 105 2.41 7.79 -5.41
C PHE A 105 3.86 8.21 -5.63
N LYS A 106 4.13 9.44 -6.09
CA LYS A 106 5.49 9.95 -6.27
C LYS A 106 6.27 9.94 -4.96
N LEU A 107 5.65 10.40 -3.86
CA LEU A 107 6.26 10.33 -2.52
C LEU A 107 6.53 8.89 -2.07
N SER A 108 5.61 7.98 -2.38
CA SER A 108 5.75 6.55 -2.10
C SER A 108 6.88 5.91 -2.90
N LEU A 109 7.04 6.29 -4.17
CA LEU A 109 8.07 5.78 -5.05
C LEU A 109 9.48 6.12 -4.55
N GLU A 110 9.69 7.34 -4.05
CA GLU A 110 10.97 7.74 -3.47
C GLU A 110 11.36 6.90 -2.24
N LYS A 111 10.38 6.59 -1.37
CA LYS A 111 10.60 5.68 -0.23
C LYS A 111 11.00 4.28 -0.72
N ILE A 112 10.30 3.75 -1.72
CA ILE A 112 10.55 2.41 -2.26
C ILE A 112 11.93 2.35 -2.94
N LYS A 113 12.32 3.38 -3.69
CA LYS A 113 13.67 3.49 -4.28
C LYS A 113 14.74 3.44 -3.19
N ASN A 114 14.54 4.15 -2.09
CA ASN A 114 15.48 4.14 -0.97
C ASN A 114 15.58 2.74 -0.32
N TRP A 115 14.45 2.08 -0.04
CA TRP A 115 14.45 0.71 0.49
C TRP A 115 15.13 -0.28 -0.46
N PHE A 116 14.84 -0.18 -1.76
CA PHE A 116 15.49 -1.01 -2.78
C PHE A 116 17.00 -0.79 -2.83
N LYS A 117 17.47 0.46 -2.75
CA LYS A 117 18.90 0.80 -2.70
C LYS A 117 19.57 0.12 -1.51
N ILE A 118 19.00 0.27 -0.32
CA ILE A 118 19.49 -0.39 0.91
C ILE A 118 19.53 -1.91 0.72
N PHE A 119 18.44 -2.49 0.20
CA PHE A 119 18.35 -3.93 0.00
C PHE A 119 19.44 -4.46 -0.95
N LYS A 120 19.60 -3.81 -2.10
CA LYS A 120 20.59 -4.18 -3.10
C LYS A 120 22.02 -4.04 -2.60
N THR A 121 22.30 -3.04 -1.76
CA THR A 121 23.63 -2.87 -1.14
C THR A 121 23.95 -3.99 -0.16
N GLN A 122 22.98 -4.41 0.67
CA GLN A 122 23.23 -5.44 1.69
C GLN A 122 23.13 -6.88 1.14
N LYS A 123 22.35 -7.09 0.08
CA LYS A 123 22.03 -8.40 -0.50
C LYS A 123 22.22 -8.41 -2.03
N PRO A 124 23.42 -8.08 -2.56
CA PRO A 124 23.63 -7.88 -4.00
C PRO A 124 23.36 -9.14 -4.84
N ASP A 125 23.62 -10.32 -4.29
CA ASP A 125 23.46 -11.61 -4.98
C ASP A 125 22.11 -12.29 -4.73
N PHE A 126 21.23 -11.67 -3.93
CA PHE A 126 19.94 -12.25 -3.60
C PHE A 126 18.96 -12.13 -4.77
N GLN A 127 18.54 -13.27 -5.34
CA GLN A 127 17.55 -13.30 -6.43
C GLN A 127 17.86 -12.27 -7.54
N GLN A 128 19.11 -12.25 -8.03
CA GLN A 128 19.63 -11.20 -8.92
C GLN A 128 18.71 -10.85 -10.10
N GLU A 129 18.06 -11.83 -10.71
CA GLU A 129 17.09 -11.60 -11.80
C GLU A 129 15.92 -10.71 -11.34
N LYS A 130 15.37 -10.95 -10.14
CA LYS A 130 14.26 -10.18 -9.57
C LYS A 130 14.68 -8.80 -9.11
N LEU A 131 15.91 -8.64 -8.62
CA LEU A 131 16.46 -7.31 -8.33
C LEU A 131 16.60 -6.48 -9.63
N LYS A 132 17.08 -7.09 -10.72
CA LYS A 132 17.14 -6.42 -12.04
C LYS A 132 15.75 -6.06 -12.56
N GLU A 133 14.76 -6.95 -12.39
CA GLU A 133 13.36 -6.69 -12.77
C GLU A 133 12.79 -5.49 -12.00
N LEU A 134 12.95 -5.47 -10.67
CA LEU A 134 12.48 -4.37 -9.83
C LEU A 134 13.21 -3.05 -10.17
N GLU A 135 14.53 -3.09 -10.41
CA GLU A 135 15.29 -1.91 -10.82
C GLU A 135 14.77 -1.32 -12.14
N LYS A 136 14.53 -2.18 -13.15
CA LYS A 136 13.95 -1.75 -14.42
C LYS A 136 12.57 -1.12 -14.22
N LEU A 137 11.74 -1.73 -13.38
CA LEU A 137 10.42 -1.17 -13.04
C LEU A 137 10.56 0.20 -12.40
N LEU A 138 11.37 0.36 -11.35
CA LEU A 138 11.55 1.65 -10.65
C LEU A 138 12.04 2.76 -11.59
N ARG A 139 12.94 2.45 -12.52
CA ARG A 139 13.40 3.41 -13.55
C ARG A 139 12.29 3.82 -14.51
N SER A 140 11.42 2.89 -14.91
CA SER A 140 10.29 3.19 -15.81
C SER A 140 9.16 4.01 -15.15
N LEU A 141 9.20 4.15 -13.83
CA LEU A 141 8.23 4.90 -13.03
C LEU A 141 8.75 6.27 -12.59
N SER A 142 10.01 6.59 -12.91
CA SER A 142 10.67 7.85 -12.56
C SER A 142 10.39 8.94 -13.58
#